data_AF-A0A257RJX9-F1
#
_entry.id   AF-A0A257RJX9-F1
#
_cell.length_a   1.000
_cell.length_b   1.000
_cell.length_c   1.000
_cell.angle_alpha   90.00
_cell.angle_beta   90.00
_cell.angle_gamma   90.00
#
_symmetry.space_group_name_H-M   'P 1'
#
loop_
_entity.id
_entity.type
_entity.pdbx_description
1 polymer ?
#
loop_
_entity_poly.entity_id
_entity_poly.type
_entity_poly.pdbx_seq_one_letter_code
_entity_poly.pdbx_strand_id
1 'polypeptide(L)'
;MQVVERITTQGGVSELLLLLDRTAAAIETQTATAEQVSSALEQARVFFRLFADTLARLARAPIAELYAEIRQHEQQRLLTNLDRLVRLVAATYPQLEPLGHETVTEAQRYDRYLGAAADRIVAEGGAARAFDVLTPETWRTAAIHAPWEELAAVAAALVFDAPGVVVQAQDIVAAVEEWRPRGRGRELPPEPDVPAGPDPLEQRRAMRSARRQRLGRQVGSLLQDRTATDITGVLRGGPWRAASAMLANLLEADRDPEVPAVVEIGDGLLADPGLDVAWCSTPVLLSWSPVPAETPKVSTAEAEQVEP
;
A
#
# COMPACT_ATOMS: atom_id res chain seq x y z
N MET A 1 -8.95 -34.35 -7.29
CA MET A 1 -8.68 -32.89 -7.24
C MET A 1 -7.62 -32.60 -6.17
N GLN A 2 -6.41 -33.17 -6.33
CA GLN A 2 -5.29 -33.03 -5.37
C GLN A 2 -3.91 -33.00 -6.07
N VAL A 3 -3.79 -33.54 -7.30
CA VAL A 3 -2.54 -33.52 -8.08
C VAL A 3 -2.28 -32.14 -8.72
N VAL A 4 -3.33 -31.46 -9.19
CA VAL A 4 -3.21 -30.14 -9.83
C VAL A 4 -2.79 -29.06 -8.83
N GLU A 5 -3.33 -29.09 -7.61
CA GLU A 5 -2.91 -28.17 -6.53
C GLU A 5 -1.46 -28.40 -6.10
N ARG A 6 -0.99 -29.67 -6.09
CA ARG A 6 0.38 -30.03 -5.70
C ARG A 6 1.43 -29.55 -6.71
N ILE A 7 1.10 -29.60 -8.00
CA ILE A 7 1.97 -29.12 -9.10
C ILE A 7 2.11 -27.58 -9.05
N THR A 8 1.06 -26.86 -8.67
CA THR A 8 1.11 -25.40 -8.51
C THR A 8 1.76 -24.94 -7.20
N THR A 9 1.76 -25.74 -6.12
CA THR A 9 2.34 -25.33 -4.82
C THR A 9 3.81 -25.72 -4.63
N GLN A 10 4.36 -26.63 -5.43
CA GLN A 10 5.77 -27.06 -5.35
C GLN A 10 6.44 -27.13 -6.72
N GLY A 11 6.78 -25.96 -7.30
CA GLY A 11 7.84 -25.90 -8.32
C GLY A 11 7.49 -26.39 -9.73
N GLY A 12 6.22 -26.29 -10.17
CA GLY A 12 5.79 -26.75 -11.50
C GLY A 12 6.56 -26.14 -12.69
N VAL A 13 7.09 -24.91 -12.57
CA VAL A 13 7.93 -24.30 -13.63
C VAL A 13 9.29 -24.99 -13.74
N SER A 14 9.91 -25.33 -12.62
CA SER A 14 11.17 -26.09 -12.58
C SER A 14 11.00 -27.49 -13.17
N GLU A 15 9.85 -28.14 -12.93
CA GLU A 15 9.52 -29.44 -13.53
C GLU A 15 9.37 -29.33 -15.05
N LEU A 16 8.69 -28.29 -15.54
CA LEU A 16 8.56 -28.05 -16.97
C LEU A 16 9.92 -27.77 -17.62
N LEU A 17 10.78 -26.96 -16.99
CA LEU A 17 12.14 -26.72 -17.49
C LEU A 17 12.95 -28.00 -17.56
N LEU A 18 12.90 -28.83 -16.51
CA LEU A 18 13.59 -30.12 -16.48
C LEU A 18 13.07 -31.06 -17.58
N LEU A 19 11.76 -31.09 -17.82
CA LEU A 19 11.14 -31.86 -18.89
C LEU A 19 11.66 -31.41 -20.26
N LEU A 20 11.69 -30.10 -20.53
CA LEU A 20 12.14 -29.54 -21.80
C LEU A 20 13.63 -29.83 -22.04
N ASP A 21 14.48 -29.57 -21.04
CA ASP A 21 15.93 -29.78 -21.14
C ASP A 21 16.28 -31.26 -21.30
N ARG A 22 15.64 -32.14 -20.53
CA ARG A 22 15.82 -33.60 -20.64
C ARG A 22 15.41 -34.10 -22.01
N THR A 23 14.29 -33.61 -22.55
CA THR A 23 13.81 -34.03 -23.86
C THR A 23 14.73 -33.55 -24.97
N ALA A 24 15.17 -32.28 -24.92
CA ALA A 24 16.13 -31.74 -25.88
C ALA A 24 17.45 -32.54 -25.87
N ALA A 25 17.99 -32.83 -24.68
CA ALA A 25 19.20 -33.64 -24.54
C ALA A 25 19.02 -35.06 -25.10
N ALA A 26 17.87 -35.71 -24.86
CA ALA A 26 17.60 -37.07 -25.34
C ALA A 26 17.47 -37.15 -26.87
N ILE A 27 16.99 -36.08 -27.51
CA ILE A 27 16.97 -35.93 -28.98
C ILE A 27 18.39 -35.75 -29.52
N GLU A 28 19.17 -34.86 -28.89
CA GLU A 28 20.57 -34.60 -29.28
C GLU A 28 21.45 -35.84 -29.19
N THR A 29 21.26 -36.67 -28.16
CA THR A 29 21.96 -37.95 -28.01
C THR A 29 21.36 -39.10 -28.82
N GLN A 30 20.33 -38.84 -29.65
CA GLN A 30 19.62 -39.84 -30.47
C GLN A 30 19.06 -41.03 -29.67
N THR A 31 18.74 -40.80 -28.40
CA THR A 31 18.22 -41.83 -27.49
C THR A 31 16.70 -41.79 -27.33
N ALA A 32 16.06 -40.70 -27.76
CA ALA A 32 14.62 -40.53 -27.69
C ALA A 32 13.90 -41.25 -28.84
N THR A 33 12.69 -41.73 -28.58
CA THR A 33 11.76 -42.18 -29.64
C THR A 33 10.74 -41.09 -29.97
N ALA A 34 10.14 -41.15 -31.16
CA ALA A 34 9.10 -40.20 -31.56
C ALA A 34 7.92 -40.18 -30.56
N GLU A 35 7.56 -41.32 -29.98
CA GLU A 35 6.49 -41.44 -28.99
C GLU A 35 6.85 -40.79 -27.64
N GLN A 36 8.12 -40.89 -27.22
CA GLN A 36 8.60 -40.19 -26.03
C GLN A 36 8.59 -38.68 -26.22
N VAL A 37 9.01 -38.21 -27.40
CA VAL A 37 9.01 -36.79 -27.75
C VAL A 37 7.58 -36.26 -27.84
N SER A 38 6.65 -36.99 -28.45
CA SER A 38 5.24 -36.57 -28.51
C SER A 38 4.62 -36.47 -27.11
N SER A 39 4.87 -37.46 -26.24
CA SER A 39 4.39 -37.43 -24.86
C SER A 39 4.96 -36.24 -24.08
N ALA A 40 6.24 -35.92 -24.27
CA ALA A 40 6.86 -34.76 -23.63
C ALA A 40 6.26 -33.43 -24.12
N LEU A 41 5.99 -33.30 -25.42
CA LEU A 41 5.34 -32.10 -25.99
C LEU A 41 3.90 -31.93 -25.50
N GLU A 42 3.14 -33.03 -25.40
CA GLU A 42 1.78 -33.01 -24.83
C GLU A 42 1.78 -32.60 -23.36
N GLN A 43 2.71 -33.16 -22.57
CA GLN A 43 2.88 -32.78 -21.16
C GLN A 43 3.23 -31.29 -21.05
N ALA A 44 4.21 -30.81 -21.81
CA ALA A 44 4.58 -29.40 -21.84
C ALA A 44 3.40 -28.49 -22.19
N ARG A 45 2.59 -28.88 -23.17
CA ARG A 45 1.37 -28.15 -23.55
C ARG A 45 0.37 -28.06 -22.41
N VAL A 46 0.14 -29.16 -21.68
CA VAL A 46 -0.76 -29.17 -20.51
C VAL A 46 -0.25 -28.22 -19.43
N PHE A 47 1.05 -28.21 -19.15
CA PHE A 47 1.64 -27.26 -18.20
C PHE A 47 1.42 -25.80 -18.64
N PHE A 48 1.73 -25.44 -19.89
CA PHE A 48 1.51 -24.08 -20.38
C PHE A 48 0.04 -23.65 -20.28
N ARG A 49 -0.89 -24.55 -20.62
CA ARG A 49 -2.32 -24.28 -20.50
C ARG A 49 -2.74 -24.03 -19.05
N LEU A 50 -2.26 -24.86 -18.12
CA LEU A 50 -2.56 -24.69 -16.69
C LEU A 50 -2.01 -23.38 -16.14
N PHE A 51 -0.78 -23.01 -16.50
CA PHE A 51 -0.19 -21.75 -16.09
C PHE A 51 -0.92 -20.55 -16.70
N ALA A 52 -1.25 -20.60 -17.99
CA ALA A 52 -2.03 -19.56 -18.65
C ALA A 52 -3.41 -19.39 -18.01
N ASP A 53 -4.12 -20.47 -17.71
CA ASP A 53 -5.44 -20.43 -17.05
C ASP A 53 -5.34 -19.89 -15.61
N THR A 54 -4.26 -20.23 -14.90
CA THR A 54 -3.98 -19.72 -13.55
C THR A 54 -3.72 -18.22 -13.57
N LEU A 55 -2.85 -17.74 -14.46
CA LEU A 55 -2.58 -16.31 -14.63
C LEU A 55 -3.81 -15.54 -15.09
N ALA A 56 -4.58 -16.08 -16.03
CA ALA A 56 -5.83 -15.48 -16.49
C ALA A 56 -6.87 -15.35 -15.36
N ARG A 57 -6.93 -16.33 -14.46
CA ARG A 57 -7.79 -16.27 -13.26
C ARG A 57 -7.28 -15.23 -12.26
N LEU A 58 -5.97 -15.23 -11.97
CA LEU A 58 -5.35 -14.31 -11.02
C LEU A 58 -5.33 -12.86 -11.50
N ALA A 59 -5.45 -12.63 -12.80
CA ALA A 59 -5.68 -11.30 -13.37
C ALA A 59 -6.96 -10.62 -12.83
N ARG A 60 -7.87 -11.37 -12.17
CA ARG A 60 -9.06 -10.83 -11.49
C ARG A 60 -8.99 -10.94 -9.95
N ALA A 61 -7.93 -11.55 -9.42
CA ALA A 61 -7.73 -11.76 -7.99
C ALA A 61 -7.09 -10.53 -7.31
N PRO A 62 -7.04 -10.48 -5.97
CA PRO A 62 -6.30 -9.46 -5.22
C PRO A 62 -4.82 -9.40 -5.62
N ILE A 63 -4.24 -8.20 -5.62
CA ILE A 63 -2.87 -8.00 -6.12
C ILE A 63 -1.81 -8.78 -5.34
N ALA A 64 -2.02 -9.00 -4.04
CA ALA A 64 -1.11 -9.77 -3.20
C ALA A 64 -1.00 -11.23 -3.64
N GLU A 65 -2.11 -11.83 -4.08
CA GLU A 65 -2.13 -13.21 -4.62
C GLU A 65 -1.43 -13.27 -5.98
N LEU A 66 -1.67 -12.28 -6.85
CA LEU A 66 -1.00 -12.17 -8.14
C LEU A 66 0.52 -12.02 -7.99
N TYR A 67 0.94 -11.22 -7.02
CA TYR A 67 2.34 -10.97 -6.72
C TYR A 67 3.05 -12.22 -6.17
N ALA A 68 2.39 -12.96 -5.27
CA ALA A 68 2.92 -14.22 -4.77
C ALA A 68 3.10 -15.26 -5.90
N GLU A 69 2.14 -15.32 -6.83
CA GLU A 69 2.22 -16.20 -7.99
C GLU A 69 3.36 -15.79 -8.94
N ILE A 70 3.42 -14.54 -9.39
CA ILE A 70 4.44 -14.09 -10.37
C ILE A 70 5.88 -14.37 -9.90
N ARG A 71 6.16 -14.23 -8.61
CA ARG A 71 7.48 -14.58 -8.04
C ARG A 71 7.86 -16.04 -8.24
N GLN A 72 6.89 -16.95 -8.34
CA GLN A 72 7.15 -18.37 -8.62
C GLN A 72 7.47 -18.62 -10.10
N HIS A 73 7.12 -17.68 -10.99
CA HIS A 73 7.35 -17.77 -12.44
C HIS A 73 8.61 -17.02 -12.90
N GLU A 74 9.42 -16.48 -11.99
CA GLU A 74 10.59 -15.62 -12.27
C GLU A 74 11.80 -16.36 -12.94
N GLN A 75 11.56 -17.50 -13.59
CA GLN A 75 12.57 -18.28 -14.31
C GLN A 75 12.47 -18.04 -15.83
N GLN A 76 13.12 -16.97 -16.28
CA GLN A 76 13.11 -16.42 -17.65
C GLN A 76 13.81 -17.30 -18.75
N ARG A 77 13.65 -18.62 -18.75
CA ARG A 77 14.24 -19.51 -19.78
C ARG A 77 13.25 -20.45 -20.48
N LEU A 78 11.99 -20.47 -20.07
CA LEU A 78 10.97 -21.40 -20.57
C LEU A 78 10.75 -21.32 -22.09
N LEU A 79 10.50 -20.12 -22.61
CA LEU A 79 10.23 -19.93 -24.04
C LEU A 79 11.45 -20.24 -24.91
N THR A 80 12.64 -19.82 -24.48
CA THR A 80 13.90 -20.11 -25.17
C THR A 80 14.18 -21.61 -25.23
N ASN A 81 13.93 -22.32 -24.13
CA ASN A 81 14.10 -23.78 -24.07
C ASN A 81 13.06 -24.50 -24.95
N LEU A 82 11.82 -24.04 -24.97
CA LEU A 82 10.78 -24.58 -25.85
C LEU A 82 11.12 -24.35 -27.33
N ASP A 83 11.54 -23.15 -27.70
CA ASP A 83 11.93 -22.80 -29.08
C ASP A 83 13.12 -23.65 -29.56
N ARG A 84 14.11 -23.87 -28.68
CA ARG A 84 15.19 -24.84 -28.94
C ARG A 84 14.64 -26.26 -29.16
N LEU A 85 13.77 -26.74 -28.28
CA LEU A 85 13.19 -28.08 -28.37
C LEU A 85 12.42 -28.26 -29.68
N VAL A 86 11.54 -27.32 -30.04
CA VAL A 86 10.71 -27.42 -31.25
C VAL A 86 11.56 -27.39 -32.52
N ARG A 87 12.64 -26.59 -32.55
CA ARG A 87 13.61 -26.65 -33.66
C ARG A 87 14.28 -28.02 -33.79
N LEU A 88 14.68 -28.63 -32.67
CA LEU A 88 15.24 -29.98 -32.66
C LEU A 88 14.21 -31.03 -33.13
N VAL A 89 12.97 -30.92 -32.65
CA VAL A 89 11.87 -31.81 -33.06
C VAL A 89 11.60 -31.69 -34.56
N ALA A 90 11.51 -30.49 -35.11
CA ALA A 90 11.30 -30.30 -36.55
C ALA A 90 12.44 -30.90 -37.39
N ALA A 91 13.68 -30.87 -36.90
CA ALA A 91 14.83 -31.45 -37.59
C ALA A 91 14.89 -32.99 -37.50
N THR A 92 14.53 -33.58 -36.36
CA THR A 92 14.69 -35.03 -36.10
C THR A 92 13.41 -35.84 -36.29
N TYR A 93 12.25 -35.27 -35.98
CA TYR A 93 10.93 -35.90 -36.10
C TYR A 93 9.93 -34.95 -36.80
N PRO A 94 10.07 -34.71 -38.12
CA PRO A 94 9.24 -33.76 -38.86
C PRO A 94 7.73 -34.02 -38.72
N GLN A 95 7.33 -35.29 -38.54
CA GLN A 95 5.94 -35.67 -38.32
C GLN A 95 5.32 -35.10 -37.04
N LEU A 96 6.12 -34.61 -36.08
CA LEU A 96 5.66 -34.00 -34.83
C LEU A 96 5.64 -32.46 -34.89
N GLU A 97 5.99 -31.85 -36.01
CA GLU A 97 5.97 -30.40 -36.20
C GLU A 97 4.61 -29.77 -35.84
N PRO A 98 3.44 -30.33 -36.24
CA PRO A 98 2.14 -29.77 -35.84
C PRO A 98 1.96 -29.72 -34.32
N LEU A 99 2.38 -30.77 -33.61
CA LEU A 99 2.30 -30.83 -32.16
C LEU A 99 3.23 -29.82 -31.49
N GLY A 100 4.45 -29.65 -32.03
CA GLY A 100 5.37 -28.60 -31.59
C GLY A 100 4.76 -27.20 -31.73
N HIS A 101 4.08 -26.93 -32.85
CA HIS A 101 3.40 -25.66 -33.09
C HIS A 101 2.22 -25.41 -32.13
N GLU A 102 1.42 -26.44 -31.84
CA GLU A 102 0.35 -26.36 -30.84
C GLU A 102 0.90 -26.04 -29.44
N THR A 103 2.02 -26.65 -29.06
CA THR A 103 2.68 -26.37 -27.78
C THR A 103 3.21 -24.93 -27.71
N VAL A 104 3.81 -24.42 -28.80
CA VAL A 104 4.26 -23.01 -28.89
C VAL A 104 3.08 -22.04 -28.77
N THR A 105 1.94 -22.37 -29.36
CA THR A 105 0.73 -21.54 -29.28
C THR A 105 0.25 -21.38 -27.82
N GLU A 106 0.23 -22.47 -27.05
CA GLU A 106 -0.12 -22.39 -25.62
C GLU A 106 0.95 -21.64 -24.81
N ALA A 107 2.22 -21.78 -25.15
CA ALA A 107 3.31 -21.05 -24.50
C ALA A 107 3.23 -19.53 -24.74
N GLN A 108 2.88 -19.10 -25.96
CA GLN A 108 2.61 -17.70 -26.28
C GLN A 108 1.35 -17.17 -25.56
N ARG A 109 0.34 -18.01 -25.36
CA ARG A 109 -0.83 -17.66 -24.55
C ARG A 109 -0.43 -17.42 -23.09
N TYR A 110 0.40 -18.29 -22.52
CA TYR A 110 0.99 -18.11 -21.18
C TYR A 110 1.77 -16.78 -21.09
N ASP A 111 2.67 -16.53 -22.03
CA ASP A 111 3.50 -15.31 -22.06
C ASP A 111 2.67 -14.02 -22.07
N ARG A 112 1.60 -13.98 -22.89
CA ARG A 112 0.67 -12.84 -22.91
C ARG A 112 0.01 -12.58 -21.56
N TYR A 113 -0.41 -13.63 -20.86
CA TYR A 113 -1.03 -13.47 -19.54
C TYR A 113 0.00 -13.10 -18.47
N LEU A 114 1.24 -13.58 -18.59
CA LEU A 114 2.33 -13.19 -17.70
C LEU A 114 2.68 -11.71 -17.87
N GLY A 115 2.80 -11.23 -19.12
CA GLY A 115 3.01 -9.81 -19.42
C GLY A 115 1.87 -8.92 -18.90
N ALA A 116 0.61 -9.29 -19.18
CA ALA A 116 -0.55 -8.55 -18.66
C ALA A 116 -0.62 -8.52 -17.13
N ALA A 117 -0.19 -9.60 -16.47
CA ALA A 117 -0.11 -9.66 -15.02
C ALA A 117 1.03 -8.78 -14.47
N ALA A 118 2.19 -8.76 -15.12
CA ALA A 118 3.29 -7.86 -14.78
C ALA A 118 2.90 -6.38 -14.94
N ASP A 119 2.27 -6.02 -16.05
CA ASP A 119 1.77 -4.66 -16.31
C ASP A 119 0.78 -4.21 -15.24
N ARG A 120 -0.12 -5.10 -14.80
CA ARG A 120 -1.05 -4.83 -13.72
C ARG A 120 -0.33 -4.60 -12.38
N ILE A 121 0.70 -5.40 -12.07
CA ILE A 121 1.50 -5.21 -10.86
C ILE A 121 2.22 -3.86 -10.89
N VAL A 122 2.78 -3.47 -12.02
CA VAL A 122 3.43 -2.16 -12.17
C VAL A 122 2.43 -1.02 -12.01
N ALA A 123 1.25 -1.13 -12.63
CA ALA A 123 0.19 -0.14 -12.52
C ALA A 123 -0.31 0.01 -11.07
N GLU A 124 -0.54 -1.10 -10.37
CA GLU A 124 -1.00 -1.09 -8.98
C GLU A 124 0.11 -0.62 -8.02
N GLY A 125 1.36 -1.05 -8.23
CA GLY A 125 2.52 -0.63 -7.45
C GLY A 125 2.77 0.88 -7.57
N GLY A 126 2.61 1.44 -8.78
CA GLY A 126 2.65 2.87 -9.02
C GLY A 126 1.52 3.64 -8.32
N ALA A 127 0.30 3.09 -8.30
CA ALA A 127 -0.86 3.71 -7.65
C ALA A 127 -0.81 3.61 -6.11
N ALA A 128 -0.39 2.46 -5.56
CA ALA A 128 -0.38 2.18 -4.13
C ALA A 128 0.92 2.63 -3.42
N ARG A 129 1.92 3.11 -4.17
CA ARG A 129 3.26 3.48 -3.66
C ARG A 129 3.95 2.32 -2.91
N ALA A 130 3.59 1.08 -3.24
CA ALA A 130 4.12 -0.12 -2.61
C ALA A 130 5.39 -0.55 -3.36
N PHE A 131 6.56 -0.25 -2.78
CA PHE A 131 7.87 -0.63 -3.33
C PHE A 131 8.20 -2.12 -3.16
N ASP A 132 7.28 -2.89 -2.58
CA ASP A 132 7.41 -4.33 -2.40
C ASP A 132 7.34 -5.10 -3.72
N VAL A 133 7.13 -4.44 -4.86
CA VAL A 133 7.04 -5.05 -6.21
C VAL A 133 8.33 -5.75 -6.65
N LEU A 134 9.50 -5.29 -6.20
CA LEU A 134 10.76 -5.98 -6.46
C LEU A 134 11.47 -6.26 -5.13
N THR A 135 12.17 -7.40 -5.07
CA THR A 135 13.02 -7.66 -3.89
C THR A 135 14.14 -6.62 -3.83
N PRO A 136 14.67 -6.30 -2.63
CA PRO A 136 15.82 -5.38 -2.51
C PRO A 136 17.01 -5.78 -3.39
N GLU A 137 17.22 -7.09 -3.58
CA GLU A 137 18.30 -7.61 -4.40
C GLU A 137 18.04 -7.44 -5.90
N THR A 138 16.77 -7.57 -6.33
CA THR A 138 16.36 -7.28 -7.71
C THR A 138 16.52 -5.78 -8.02
N TRP A 139 16.12 -4.91 -7.09
CA TRP A 139 16.36 -3.47 -7.19
C TRP A 139 17.84 -3.13 -7.29
N ARG A 140 18.67 -3.76 -6.45
CA ARG A 140 20.12 -3.59 -6.46
C ARG A 140 20.72 -4.03 -7.80
N THR A 141 20.32 -5.20 -8.29
CA THR A 141 20.79 -5.76 -9.56
C THR A 141 20.42 -4.83 -10.72
N ALA A 142 19.17 -4.35 -10.76
CA ALA A 142 18.71 -3.40 -11.77
C ALA A 142 19.50 -2.08 -11.70
N ALA A 143 19.72 -1.53 -10.51
CA ALA A 143 20.50 -0.29 -10.34
C ALA A 143 21.95 -0.42 -10.80
N ILE A 144 22.53 -1.62 -10.74
CA ILE A 144 23.93 -1.88 -11.15
C ILE A 144 24.03 -2.18 -12.66
N HIS A 145 23.06 -2.91 -13.22
CA HIS A 145 23.20 -3.53 -14.55
C HIS A 145 22.25 -3.00 -15.62
N ALA A 146 21.13 -2.37 -15.25
CA ALA A 146 20.18 -1.88 -16.24
C ALA A 146 20.66 -0.57 -16.88
N PRO A 147 20.42 -0.36 -18.18
CA PRO A 147 20.73 0.90 -18.84
C PRO A 147 19.87 2.02 -18.26
N TRP A 148 20.40 3.24 -18.31
CA TRP A 148 19.75 4.43 -17.73
C TRP A 148 18.35 4.67 -18.29
N GLU A 149 18.12 4.40 -19.59
CA GLU A 149 16.81 4.61 -20.21
C GLU A 149 15.71 3.71 -19.61
N GLU A 150 16.05 2.45 -19.28
CA GLU A 150 15.11 1.51 -18.67
C GLU A 150 14.78 1.91 -17.23
N LEU A 151 15.79 2.35 -16.46
CA LEU A 151 15.60 2.85 -15.10
C LEU A 151 14.74 4.12 -15.09
N ALA A 152 14.96 5.03 -16.05
CA ALA A 152 14.19 6.26 -16.19
C ALA A 152 12.74 6.00 -16.59
N ALA A 153 12.47 5.00 -17.43
CA ALA A 153 11.11 4.61 -17.81
C ALA A 153 10.30 4.11 -16.61
N VAL A 154 10.92 3.32 -15.73
CA VAL A 154 10.30 2.87 -14.47
C VAL A 154 10.06 4.06 -13.52
N ALA A 155 11.04 4.95 -13.38
CA ALA A 155 10.92 6.15 -12.56
C ALA A 155 9.82 7.11 -13.07
N ALA A 156 9.61 7.21 -14.38
CA ALA A 156 8.56 8.03 -14.98
C ALA A 156 7.15 7.48 -14.72
N ALA A 157 7.01 6.16 -14.55
CA ALA A 157 5.75 5.52 -14.15
C ALA A 157 5.48 5.63 -12.64
N LEU A 158 6.52 5.87 -11.83
CA LEU A 158 6.42 6.10 -10.39
C LEU A 158 6.02 7.55 -10.11
N VAL A 159 4.71 7.79 -9.93
CA VAL A 159 4.21 9.11 -9.56
C VAL A 159 4.53 9.38 -8.08
N PHE A 160 5.66 10.07 -7.83
CA PHE A 160 6.13 10.43 -6.49
C PHE A 160 5.15 11.34 -5.70
N ASP A 161 4.18 11.96 -6.37
CA ASP A 161 3.18 12.84 -5.78
C ASP A 161 1.79 12.66 -6.42
N ALA A 162 1.29 11.42 -6.49
CA ALA A 162 -0.07 11.19 -6.96
C ALA A 162 -1.05 11.82 -5.96
N PRO A 163 -2.01 12.67 -6.40
CA PRO A 163 -3.04 13.18 -5.50
C PRO A 163 -3.76 11.99 -4.87
N GLY A 164 -3.94 12.02 -3.54
CA GLY A 164 -4.62 10.93 -2.83
C GLY A 164 -5.96 10.60 -3.48
N VAL A 165 -6.34 9.32 -3.47
CA VAL A 165 -7.63 8.88 -4.03
C VAL A 165 -8.73 9.72 -3.41
N VAL A 166 -9.38 10.55 -4.22
CA VAL A 166 -10.49 11.39 -3.78
C VAL A 166 -11.72 10.49 -3.67
N VAL A 167 -11.87 9.83 -2.54
CA VAL A 167 -13.05 9.03 -2.23
C VAL A 167 -14.21 9.99 -1.99
N GLN A 168 -15.21 9.95 -2.87
CA GLN A 168 -16.42 10.74 -2.69
C GLN A 168 -17.37 9.99 -1.75
N ALA A 169 -18.26 10.73 -1.07
CA ALA A 169 -19.24 10.13 -0.16
C ALA A 169 -20.09 9.06 -0.86
N GLN A 170 -20.39 9.22 -2.15
CA GLN A 170 -21.13 8.21 -2.92
C GLN A 170 -20.38 6.88 -3.10
N ASP A 171 -19.05 6.90 -3.17
CA ASP A 171 -18.24 5.70 -3.39
C ASP A 171 -18.23 4.83 -2.12
N ILE A 172 -18.23 5.48 -0.96
CA ILE A 172 -18.35 4.83 0.35
C ILE A 172 -19.74 4.19 0.49
N VAL A 173 -20.80 4.90 0.09
CA VAL A 173 -22.17 4.36 0.15
C VAL A 173 -22.33 3.16 -0.78
N ALA A 174 -21.80 3.23 -2.01
CA ALA A 174 -21.84 2.13 -2.96
C ALA A 174 -21.08 0.89 -2.43
N ALA A 175 -19.89 1.09 -1.86
CA ALA A 175 -19.10 0.01 -1.26
C ALA A 175 -19.81 -0.61 -0.04
N VAL A 176 -20.49 0.19 0.79
CA VAL A 176 -21.26 -0.31 1.94
C VAL A 176 -22.49 -1.12 1.50
N GLU A 177 -23.15 -0.71 0.42
CA GLU A 177 -24.29 -1.45 -0.14
C GLU A 177 -23.84 -2.77 -0.78
N GLU A 178 -22.74 -2.76 -1.53
CA GLU A 178 -22.14 -3.97 -2.13
C GLU A 178 -21.65 -4.96 -1.07
N TRP A 179 -21.02 -4.44 0.00
CA TRP A 179 -20.47 -5.21 1.09
C TRP A 179 -21.40 -5.26 2.30
N ARG A 180 -22.72 -5.38 2.10
CA ARG A 180 -23.66 -5.62 3.21
C ARG A 180 -23.36 -7.00 3.83
N PRO A 181 -22.85 -7.05 5.07
CA PRO A 181 -22.71 -8.33 5.76
C PRO A 181 -24.12 -8.91 5.95
N ARG A 182 -24.34 -10.17 5.57
CA ARG A 182 -25.60 -10.86 5.86
C ARG A 182 -25.82 -10.79 7.37
N GLY A 183 -26.86 -10.09 7.80
CA GLY A 183 -27.13 -9.85 9.21
C GLY A 183 -27.24 -11.16 9.97
N ARG A 184 -26.24 -11.47 10.80
CA ARG A 184 -26.45 -12.44 11.88
C ARG A 184 -27.44 -11.80 12.83
N GLY A 185 -28.60 -12.41 13.02
CA GLY A 185 -29.58 -11.99 14.00
C GLY A 185 -28.87 -11.79 15.33
N ARG A 186 -28.73 -10.53 15.72
CA ARG A 186 -28.04 -10.16 16.95
C ARG A 186 -29.11 -10.24 18.04
N GLU A 187 -29.27 -11.40 18.64
CA GLU A 187 -29.99 -11.48 19.92
C GLU A 187 -29.24 -10.58 20.89
N LEU A 188 -29.90 -9.52 21.36
CA LEU A 188 -29.33 -8.70 22.41
C LEU A 188 -29.19 -9.60 23.65
N PRO A 189 -28.01 -9.61 24.31
CA PRO A 189 -27.87 -10.26 25.60
C PRO A 189 -28.93 -9.71 26.56
N PRO A 190 -29.48 -10.55 27.46
CA PRO A 190 -30.42 -10.08 28.47
C PRO A 190 -29.78 -8.94 29.27
N GLU A 191 -30.57 -7.89 29.52
CA GLU A 191 -30.11 -6.71 30.23
C GLU A 191 -29.63 -7.12 31.64
N PRO A 192 -28.36 -6.83 32.00
CA PRO A 192 -27.85 -7.19 33.31
C PRO A 192 -28.53 -6.35 34.38
N ASP A 193 -28.95 -7.00 35.47
CA ASP A 193 -29.62 -6.38 36.62
C ASP A 193 -28.59 -5.61 37.47
N VAL A 194 -28.13 -4.48 36.94
CA VAL A 194 -27.19 -3.57 37.60
C VAL A 194 -27.96 -2.32 38.01
N PRO A 195 -27.89 -1.89 39.29
CA PRO A 195 -28.51 -0.64 39.70
C PRO A 195 -27.96 0.51 38.85
N ALA A 196 -28.85 1.42 38.43
CA ALA A 196 -28.50 2.55 37.60
C ALA A 196 -27.29 3.30 38.20
N GLY A 197 -26.13 3.16 37.55
CA GLY A 197 -24.93 3.90 37.91
C GLY A 197 -25.10 5.41 37.65
N PRO A 198 -24.13 6.24 38.04
CA PRO A 198 -24.16 7.67 37.73
C PRO A 198 -24.28 7.85 36.20
N ASP A 199 -25.09 8.80 35.74
CA ASP A 199 -25.34 9.03 34.32
C ASP A 199 -24.01 9.05 33.53
N PRO A 200 -23.81 8.09 32.59
CA PRO A 200 -22.60 8.03 31.78
C PRO A 200 -22.30 9.34 31.04
N LEU A 201 -23.32 10.14 30.74
CA LEU A 201 -23.17 11.45 30.10
C LEU A 201 -22.59 12.49 31.06
N GLU A 202 -23.04 12.52 32.31
CA GLU A 202 -22.48 13.40 33.36
C GLU A 202 -21.03 13.03 33.67
N GLN A 203 -20.71 11.75 33.76
CA GLN A 203 -19.33 11.28 33.94
C GLN A 203 -18.44 11.75 32.78
N ARG A 204 -18.91 11.63 31.53
CA ARG A 204 -18.16 12.11 30.35
C ARG A 204 -17.99 13.62 30.36
N ARG A 205 -19.00 14.39 30.78
CA ARG A 205 -18.90 15.86 30.92
C ARG A 205 -17.88 16.25 31.98
N ALA A 206 -17.89 15.59 33.14
CA ALA A 206 -16.93 15.81 34.21
C ALA A 206 -15.48 15.47 33.80
N MET A 207 -15.29 14.38 33.04
CA MET A 207 -13.97 14.04 32.51
C MET A 207 -13.45 15.08 31.51
N ARG A 208 -14.31 15.59 30.62
CA ARG A 208 -13.95 16.66 29.67
C ARG A 208 -13.58 17.96 30.38
N SER A 209 -14.37 18.38 31.38
CA SER A 209 -14.06 19.61 32.13
C SER A 209 -12.75 19.48 32.93
N ALA A 210 -12.51 18.32 33.55
CA ALA A 210 -11.24 18.03 34.22
C ALA A 210 -10.06 18.01 33.25
N ARG A 211 -10.24 17.48 32.03
CA ARG A 211 -9.22 17.49 30.95
C ARG A 211 -8.89 18.93 30.53
N ARG A 212 -9.91 19.75 30.27
CA ARG A 212 -9.74 21.19 29.93
C ARG A 212 -8.96 21.96 30.99
N GLN A 213 -9.32 21.79 32.26
CA GLN A 213 -8.61 22.45 33.37
C GLN A 213 -7.14 22.03 33.42
N ARG A 214 -6.82 20.77 33.13
CA ARG A 214 -5.43 20.29 33.07
C ARG A 214 -4.66 20.93 31.92
N LEU A 215 -5.26 21.01 30.73
CA LEU A 215 -4.65 21.66 29.57
C LEU A 215 -4.40 23.15 29.83
N GLY A 216 -5.38 23.88 30.36
CA GLY A 216 -5.24 25.30 30.69
C GLY A 216 -4.14 25.56 31.72
N ARG A 217 -4.02 24.71 32.76
CA ARG A 217 -2.90 24.80 33.74
C ARG A 217 -1.55 24.51 33.10
N GLN A 218 -1.48 23.54 32.18
CA GLN A 218 -0.24 23.20 31.48
C GLN A 218 0.23 24.36 30.59
N VAL A 219 -0.69 24.97 29.82
CA VAL A 219 -0.41 26.17 29.02
C VAL A 219 0.04 27.33 29.91
N GLY A 220 -0.71 27.64 30.97
CA GLY A 220 -0.37 28.71 31.91
C GLY A 220 0.99 28.50 32.59
N SER A 221 1.31 27.25 32.96
CA SER A 221 2.61 26.89 33.53
C SER A 221 3.79 27.08 32.57
N LEU A 222 3.57 26.97 31.26
CA LEU A 222 4.60 27.17 30.24
C LEU A 222 4.75 28.65 29.86
N LEU A 223 3.64 29.40 29.85
CA LEU A 223 3.64 30.82 29.51
C LEU A 223 4.17 31.71 30.65
N GLN A 224 3.99 31.33 31.92
CA GLN A 224 4.57 32.04 33.09
C GLN A 224 4.42 33.57 32.98
N ASP A 225 3.18 34.05 32.84
CA ASP A 225 2.77 35.45 32.65
C ASP A 225 3.19 36.12 31.32
N ARG A 226 3.81 35.39 30.39
CA ARG A 226 4.13 35.89 29.05
C ARG A 226 2.96 35.70 28.08
N THR A 227 2.87 36.58 27.10
CA THR A 227 1.90 36.49 26.00
C THR A 227 2.29 35.43 24.97
N ALA A 228 3.59 35.21 24.79
CA ALA A 228 4.15 34.16 23.94
C ALA A 228 5.49 33.65 24.48
N THR A 229 5.77 32.37 24.27
CA THR A 229 7.01 31.69 24.66
C THR A 229 7.41 30.66 23.61
N ASP A 230 8.68 30.66 23.22
CA ASP A 230 9.29 29.55 22.47
C ASP A 230 9.52 28.35 23.41
N ILE A 231 8.86 27.24 23.13
CA ILE A 231 8.95 26.00 23.93
C ILE A 231 9.91 24.98 23.33
N THR A 232 10.57 25.30 22.22
CA THR A 232 11.43 24.37 21.49
C THR A 232 12.56 23.84 22.37
N GLY A 233 13.19 24.71 23.16
CA GLY A 233 14.21 24.31 24.13
C GLY A 233 13.69 23.36 25.22
N VAL A 234 12.44 23.55 25.66
CA VAL A 234 11.79 22.69 26.67
C VAL A 234 11.49 21.31 26.10
N LEU A 235 11.02 21.24 24.85
CA LEU A 235 10.76 19.97 24.16
C LEU A 235 12.05 19.19 23.90
N ARG A 236 13.15 19.88 23.58
CA ARG A 236 14.46 19.26 23.31
C ARG A 236 15.20 18.82 24.58
N GLY A 237 14.97 19.47 25.72
CA GLY A 237 15.64 19.16 26.98
C GLY A 237 15.15 17.90 27.69
N GLY A 238 14.08 17.27 27.21
CA GLY A 238 13.44 16.12 27.86
C GLY A 238 13.45 14.83 27.02
N PRO A 239 13.09 13.68 27.62
CA PRO A 239 12.94 12.42 26.89
C PRO A 239 11.78 12.53 25.87
N TRP A 240 11.96 11.94 24.68
CA TRP A 240 11.01 12.01 23.56
C TRP A 240 9.55 11.70 23.96
N ARG A 241 9.33 10.70 24.82
CA ARG A 241 7.98 10.33 25.29
C ARG A 241 7.28 11.46 26.05
N ALA A 242 8.04 12.26 26.82
CA ALA A 242 7.50 13.41 27.52
C ALA A 242 7.25 14.59 26.57
N ALA A 243 8.19 14.83 25.63
CA ALA A 243 8.07 15.88 24.63
C ALA A 243 6.87 15.68 23.69
N SER A 244 6.70 14.46 23.16
CA SER A 244 5.56 14.10 22.31
C SER A 244 4.21 14.19 23.03
N ALA A 245 4.14 13.76 24.29
CA ALA A 245 2.93 13.91 25.11
C ALA A 245 2.61 15.39 25.41
N MET A 246 3.64 16.21 25.65
CA MET A 246 3.49 17.64 25.85
C MET A 246 2.98 18.32 24.58
N LEU A 247 3.58 18.03 23.42
CA LEU A 247 3.16 18.57 22.13
C LEU A 247 1.71 18.19 21.79
N ALA A 248 1.34 16.92 22.00
CA ALA A 248 -0.03 16.45 21.77
C ALA A 248 -1.06 17.20 22.64
N ASN A 249 -0.76 17.43 23.92
CA ASN A 249 -1.63 18.21 24.81
C ASN A 249 -1.74 19.68 24.36
N LEU A 250 -0.66 20.28 23.86
CA LEU A 250 -0.67 21.67 23.40
C LEU A 250 -1.49 21.83 22.10
N LEU A 251 -1.34 20.89 21.16
CA LEU A 251 -2.18 20.84 19.95
C LEU A 251 -3.65 20.55 20.28
N GLU A 252 -3.93 19.77 21.32
CA GLU A 252 -5.29 19.59 21.83
C GLU A 252 -5.85 20.89 22.42
N ALA A 253 -5.01 21.67 23.14
CA ALA A 253 -5.38 22.96 23.71
C ALA A 253 -5.69 24.00 22.62
N ASP A 254 -4.86 24.06 21.57
CA ASP A 254 -5.06 24.93 20.39
C ASP A 254 -6.39 24.68 19.66
N ARG A 255 -6.88 23.44 19.70
CA ARG A 255 -8.14 23.05 19.04
C ARG A 255 -9.38 23.19 19.93
N ASP A 256 -9.24 23.39 21.23
CA ASP A 256 -10.38 23.54 22.15
C ASP A 256 -10.76 25.03 22.26
N PRO A 257 -11.95 25.46 21.80
CA PRO A 257 -12.35 26.87 21.84
C PRO A 257 -12.46 27.44 23.27
N GLU A 258 -12.55 26.59 24.29
CA GLU A 258 -12.57 27.02 25.70
C GLU A 258 -11.18 27.17 26.33
N VAL A 259 -10.11 26.77 25.63
CA VAL A 259 -8.73 26.97 26.05
C VAL A 259 -8.10 27.97 25.10
N PRO A 260 -7.86 29.23 25.52
CA PRO A 260 -7.38 30.28 24.62
C PRO A 260 -5.88 30.14 24.35
N ALA A 261 -5.40 28.99 23.88
CA ALA A 261 -4.01 28.76 23.50
C ALA A 261 -3.89 28.75 21.97
N VAL A 262 -2.79 29.27 21.44
CA VAL A 262 -2.41 29.12 20.04
C VAL A 262 -1.03 28.50 19.97
N VAL A 263 -0.88 27.46 19.17
CA VAL A 263 0.39 26.77 18.94
C VAL A 263 0.80 26.96 17.49
N GLU A 264 1.90 27.68 17.26
CA GLU A 264 2.50 27.84 15.95
C GLU A 264 3.71 26.93 15.83
N ILE A 265 3.65 25.99 14.87
CA ILE A 265 4.80 25.17 14.49
C ILE A 265 5.40 25.82 13.24
N GLY A 266 6.60 26.36 13.37
CA GLY A 266 7.33 26.95 12.25
C GLY A 266 7.75 25.89 11.22
N ASP A 267 8.38 26.34 10.14
CA ASP A 267 8.99 25.52 9.08
C ASP A 267 10.53 25.54 9.12
N GLY A 268 11.09 26.20 10.14
CA GLY A 268 12.52 26.39 10.31
C GLY A 268 13.29 25.11 10.63
N LEU A 269 14.45 24.94 10.01
CA LEU A 269 15.39 23.87 10.30
C LEU A 269 16.33 24.27 11.45
N LEU A 270 16.24 23.60 12.60
CA LEU A 270 17.23 23.74 13.67
C LEU A 270 18.38 22.76 13.47
N ALA A 271 19.56 23.28 13.10
CA ALA A 271 20.80 22.53 13.04
C ALA A 271 21.52 22.59 14.39
N ASP A 272 21.87 21.43 14.95
CA ASP A 272 22.66 21.30 16.16
C ASP A 272 24.01 20.66 15.83
N PRO A 273 25.13 21.40 15.91
CA PRO A 273 26.44 20.88 15.53
C PRO A 273 27.01 19.85 16.52
N GLY A 274 26.37 19.64 17.68
CA GLY A 274 26.80 18.66 18.69
C GLY A 274 26.17 17.27 18.57
N LEU A 275 25.28 17.03 17.60
CA LEU A 275 24.57 15.76 17.43
C LEU A 275 25.02 15.04 16.14
N ASP A 276 25.36 13.75 16.25
CA ASP A 276 25.77 12.89 15.11
C ASP A 276 24.66 12.72 14.04
N VAL A 277 23.41 13.03 14.39
CA VAL A 277 22.27 13.07 13.46
C VAL A 277 21.54 14.40 13.64
N ALA A 278 21.91 15.39 12.84
CA ALA A 278 21.30 16.71 12.83
C ALA A 278 20.05 16.72 11.94
N TRP A 279 18.86 16.39 12.46
CA TRP A 279 17.62 16.65 11.72
C TRP A 279 16.50 17.24 12.59
N CYS A 280 16.06 18.41 12.12
CA CYS A 280 14.71 18.98 12.10
C CYS A 280 13.85 18.87 13.37
N SER A 281 14.03 19.81 14.31
CA SER A 281 12.85 20.31 15.03
C SER A 281 12.52 21.68 14.48
N THR A 282 11.25 21.88 14.15
CA THR A 282 10.71 23.19 13.83
C THR A 282 10.48 23.98 15.11
N PRO A 283 10.72 25.30 15.10
CA PRO A 283 10.46 26.12 16.28
C PRO A 283 8.97 26.04 16.62
N VAL A 284 8.65 25.79 17.89
CA VAL A 284 7.27 25.75 18.39
C VAL A 284 7.05 26.95 19.30
N LEU A 285 6.23 27.87 18.83
CA LEU A 285 5.81 29.04 19.59
C LEU A 285 4.45 28.76 20.23
N LEU A 286 4.34 29.00 21.52
CA LEU A 286 3.08 28.96 22.25
C LEU A 286 2.68 30.39 22.58
N SER A 287 1.42 30.77 22.36
CA SER A 287 0.88 32.06 22.75
C SER A 287 -0.54 31.95 23.28
N TRP A 288 -1.02 32.98 23.99
CA TRP A 288 -2.44 33.10 24.27
C TRP A 288 -3.18 33.53 23.00
N SER A 289 -4.29 32.86 22.69
CA SER A 289 -5.21 33.27 21.64
C SER A 289 -5.71 34.68 21.94
N PRO A 290 -5.64 35.63 20.98
CA PRO A 290 -6.27 36.92 21.17
C PRO A 290 -7.77 36.68 21.31
N VAL A 291 -8.31 37.00 22.49
CA VAL A 291 -9.76 37.07 22.70
C VAL A 291 -10.34 37.89 21.55
N PRO A 292 -11.29 37.38 20.74
CA PRO A 292 -11.93 38.22 19.75
C PRO A 292 -12.56 39.38 20.51
N ALA A 293 -12.06 40.60 20.26
CA ALA A 293 -12.66 41.80 20.78
C ALA A 293 -14.14 41.75 20.41
N GLU A 294 -15.03 41.79 21.42
CA GLU A 294 -16.45 41.96 21.18
C GLU A 294 -16.61 43.14 20.22
N THR A 295 -17.09 42.85 19.02
CA THR A 295 -17.49 43.88 18.07
C THR A 295 -18.51 44.76 18.80
N PRO A 296 -18.25 46.07 18.99
CA PRO A 296 -19.27 46.93 19.54
C PRO A 296 -20.45 46.88 18.57
N LYS A 297 -21.61 46.44 19.07
CA LYS A 297 -22.88 46.53 18.36
C LYS A 297 -23.07 47.99 17.97
N VAL A 298 -22.81 48.32 16.71
CA VAL A 298 -23.25 49.57 16.10
C VAL A 298 -24.77 49.46 16.05
N SER A 299 -25.41 50.06 17.07
CA SER A 299 -26.83 50.35 17.08
C SER A 299 -27.10 51.26 15.89
N THR A 300 -27.54 50.64 14.80
CA THR A 300 -28.14 51.35 13.67
C THR A 300 -29.64 51.34 13.96
N ALA A 301 -30.10 52.33 14.71
CA ALA A 301 -31.51 52.62 14.88
C ALA A 301 -31.73 54.10 14.52
N GLU A 302 -32.38 54.28 13.38
CA GLU A 302 -33.31 55.36 13.05
C GLU A 302 -32.73 56.77 12.82
N ALA A 303 -32.37 57.02 11.56
CA ALA A 303 -32.45 58.35 10.96
C ALA A 303 -33.00 58.25 9.53
N GLU A 304 -34.31 58.08 9.41
CA GLU A 304 -35.14 58.45 8.25
C GLU A 304 -36.59 58.25 8.72
N GLN A 305 -37.42 59.28 8.93
CA GLN A 305 -38.01 60.13 7.90
C GLN A 305 -38.77 61.29 8.59
N VAL A 306 -38.56 62.54 8.14
CA VAL A 306 -39.48 63.36 7.31
C VAL A 306 -40.38 64.27 8.15
N GLU A 307 -40.24 65.57 7.95
CA GLU A 307 -41.34 66.55 7.98
C GLU A 307 -40.95 67.78 7.13
N PRO A 308 -41.92 68.61 6.70
CA PRO A 308 -42.28 68.85 5.29
C PRO A 308 -41.58 70.03 4.57
#